data_AF-A0A3R7URQ2-F1
#
_entry.id   AF-A0A3R7URQ2-F1
#
_cell.length_a   1.000
_cell.length_b   1.000
_cell.length_c   1.000
_cell.angle_alpha   90.00
_cell.angle_beta   90.00
_cell.angle_gamma   90.00
#
_symmetry.space_group_name_H-M   'P 1'
#
loop_
_entity.id
_entity.type
_entity.pdbx_description
1 polymer ?
#
loop_
_entity_poly.entity_id
_entity_poly.type
_entity_poly.pdbx_seq_one_letter_code
_entity_poly.pdbx_strand_id
1 'polypeptide(L)'
;MTKDAFEKFWLSKSKILSWDKKPKIAIKRRPNNKNHWFPDGEINIAKNCLLNSDKIKISKKTAIITIDKNKKILRYSYQNLKNKVFNFSNYLSNFNKKKKN
;
A
#
# COMPACT_ATOMS: atom_id res chain seq x y z
N MET A 1 -3.94 30.31 5.63
CA MET A 1 -4.33 29.02 6.26
C MET A 1 -3.50 28.86 7.52
N THR A 2 -4.12 28.70 8.69
CA THR A 2 -3.37 28.50 9.94
C THR A 2 -2.68 27.13 9.94
N LYS A 3 -1.57 26.99 10.66
CA LYS A 3 -0.84 25.73 10.81
C LYS A 3 -1.76 24.60 11.27
N ASP A 4 -2.68 24.90 12.19
CA ASP A 4 -3.64 23.92 12.72
C ASP A 4 -4.69 23.49 11.70
N ALA A 5 -5.17 24.40 10.85
CA ALA A 5 -6.11 24.06 9.79
C ALA A 5 -5.46 23.14 8.75
N PHE A 6 -4.19 23.38 8.42
CA PHE A 6 -3.40 22.53 7.52
C PHE A 6 -3.20 21.12 8.10
N GLU A 7 -2.79 21.04 9.37
CA GLU A 7 -2.55 19.76 10.05
C GLU A 7 -3.83 18.92 10.11
N LYS A 8 -4.94 19.54 10.56
CA LYS A 8 -6.25 18.89 10.63
C LYS A 8 -6.73 18.41 9.26
N PHE A 9 -6.51 19.19 8.20
CA PHE A 9 -6.87 18.81 6.84
C PHE A 9 -6.16 17.52 6.40
N TRP A 10 -4.83 17.46 6.54
CA TRP A 10 -4.06 16.30 6.08
C TRP A 10 -4.26 15.06 6.95
N LEU A 11 -4.42 15.22 8.26
CA LEU A 11 -4.82 14.10 9.12
C LEU A 11 -6.20 13.57 8.74
N SER A 12 -7.14 14.43 8.35
CA SER A 12 -8.44 14.00 7.82
C SER A 12 -8.27 13.23 6.50
N LYS A 13 -7.45 13.72 5.57
CA LYS A 13 -7.18 13.04 4.29
C LYS A 13 -6.46 11.70 4.47
N SER A 14 -5.64 11.54 5.51
CA SER A 14 -4.97 10.26 5.78
C SER A 14 -5.96 9.11 6.02
N LYS A 15 -7.19 9.39 6.44
CA LYS A 15 -8.22 8.39 6.75
C LYS A 15 -8.71 7.59 5.53
N ILE A 16 -8.36 8.00 4.30
CA ILE A 16 -8.66 7.21 3.10
C ILE A 16 -7.86 5.90 3.04
N LEU A 17 -6.75 5.82 3.76
CA LEU A 17 -5.86 4.67 3.82
C LEU A 17 -6.16 3.84 5.07
N SER A 18 -5.97 2.53 4.93
CA SER A 18 -5.96 1.58 6.04
C SER A 18 -4.58 1.59 6.69
N TRP A 19 -4.48 2.24 7.86
CA TRP A 19 -3.26 2.27 8.66
C TRP A 19 -3.25 1.12 9.66
N ASP A 20 -2.07 0.56 9.93
CA ASP A 20 -1.86 -0.32 11.07
C ASP A 20 -1.70 0.52 12.35
N LYS A 21 -1.06 1.69 12.23
CA LYS A 21 -1.05 2.76 13.24
C LYS A 21 -1.39 4.09 12.58
N LYS A 22 -2.51 4.70 12.97
CA LYS A 22 -2.97 5.98 12.41
C LYS A 22 -1.99 7.10 12.81
N PRO A 23 -1.57 7.97 11.87
CA PRO A 23 -0.69 9.08 12.18
C PRO A 23 -1.42 10.14 12.99
N LYS A 24 -0.72 10.75 13.94
CA LYS A 24 -1.17 11.93 14.71
C LYS A 24 -0.49 13.21 14.22
N ILE A 25 0.59 13.09 13.45
CA ILE A 25 1.33 14.20 12.86
C ILE A 25 1.16 14.13 11.33
N ALA A 26 0.69 15.19 10.70
CA ALA A 26 0.60 15.28 9.25
C ALA A 26 1.98 15.50 8.63
N ILE A 27 2.73 16.48 9.14
CA ILE A 27 4.05 16.83 8.58
C ILE A 27 5.04 17.23 9.68
N LYS A 28 6.24 16.64 9.62
CA LYS A 28 7.41 17.10 10.35
C LYS A 28 8.39 17.74 9.38
N ARG A 29 8.51 19.06 9.44
CA ARG A 29 9.48 19.82 8.63
C ARG A 29 10.89 19.56 9.14
N ARG A 30 11.81 19.27 8.22
CA ARG A 30 13.25 19.13 8.51
C ARG A 30 14.04 20.12 7.65
N PRO A 31 15.28 20.47 8.04
CA PRO A 31 16.19 21.21 7.18
C PRO A 31 16.35 20.55 5.79
N ASN A 32 16.73 21.32 4.79
CA ASN A 32 17.01 20.88 3.42
C ASN A 32 15.80 20.28 2.70
N ASN A 33 14.59 20.82 2.93
CA ASN A 33 13.35 20.40 2.26
C ASN A 33 12.98 18.90 2.45
N LYS A 34 13.56 18.23 3.44
CA LYS A 34 13.27 16.81 3.77
C LYS A 34 12.03 16.71 4.66
N ASN A 35 10.89 17.16 4.17
CA ASN A 35 9.64 17.06 4.92
C ASN A 35 9.24 15.59 5.10
N HIS A 36 8.96 15.17 6.33
CA HIS A 36 8.46 13.84 6.62
C HIS A 36 6.94 13.91 6.80
N TRP A 37 6.21 13.23 5.93
CA TRP A 37 4.76 13.12 6.02
C TRP A 37 4.38 11.90 6.84
N PHE A 38 3.40 12.06 7.74
CA PHE A 38 2.88 11.00 8.60
C PHE A 38 3.97 10.20 9.32
N PRO A 39 4.95 10.87 9.98
CA PRO A 39 6.16 10.22 10.47
C PRO A 39 5.94 9.20 11.58
N ASP A 40 4.78 9.25 12.24
CA ASP A 40 4.38 8.36 13.32
C ASP A 40 3.35 7.29 12.90
N GLY A 41 2.95 7.31 11.62
CA GLY A 41 2.03 6.34 11.04
C GLY A 41 2.75 5.08 10.56
N GLU A 42 2.09 3.93 10.73
CA GLU A 42 2.56 2.64 10.21
C GLU A 42 1.52 2.11 9.23
N ILE A 43 1.98 1.74 8.04
CA ILE A 43 1.12 1.34 6.93
C ILE A 43 1.76 0.22 6.12
N ASN A 44 0.92 -0.70 5.67
CA ASN A 44 1.30 -1.67 4.66
C ASN A 44 0.67 -1.30 3.30
N ILE A 45 1.52 -0.99 2.31
CA ILE A 45 1.08 -0.61 0.96
C ILE A 45 0.34 -1.77 0.28
N ALA A 46 0.88 -2.99 0.36
CA ALA A 46 0.23 -4.17 -0.21
C ALA A 46 -1.15 -4.43 0.42
N LYS A 47 -1.32 -4.12 1.71
CA LYS A 47 -2.63 -4.23 2.38
C LYS A 47 -3.65 -3.26 1.80
N ASN A 48 -3.27 -2.01 1.61
CA ASN A 48 -4.12 -0.97 1.02
C ASN A 48 -4.51 -1.29 -0.42
N CYS A 49 -3.57 -1.81 -1.21
CA CYS A 49 -3.80 -2.13 -2.62
C CYS A 49 -4.51 -3.47 -2.85
N LEU A 50 -4.20 -4.51 -2.06
CA LEU A 50 -4.54 -5.90 -2.39
C LEU A 50 -5.31 -6.65 -1.28
N LEU A 51 -5.14 -6.31 -0.01
CA LEU A 51 -5.63 -7.13 1.12
C LEU A 51 -6.79 -6.52 1.90
N ASN A 52 -7.34 -5.37 1.49
CA ASN A 52 -8.33 -4.68 2.30
C ASN A 52 -9.58 -5.57 2.48
N SER A 53 -9.76 -6.08 3.70
CA SER A 53 -10.74 -7.11 4.09
C SER A 53 -12.18 -6.64 3.94
N ASP A 54 -12.41 -5.33 3.97
CA ASP A 54 -13.73 -4.72 3.75
C ASP A 54 -14.19 -4.82 2.29
N LYS A 55 -13.34 -5.36 1.40
CA LYS A 55 -13.59 -5.52 -0.03
C LYS A 55 -13.78 -6.99 -0.45
N ILE A 56 -14.38 -7.84 0.39
CA ILE A 56 -14.81 -9.20 -0.01
C ILE A 56 -15.59 -9.17 -1.34
N LYS A 57 -16.40 -8.12 -1.54
CA LYS A 57 -17.19 -7.88 -2.77
C LYS A 57 -16.35 -7.60 -4.03
N ILE A 58 -15.08 -7.23 -3.90
CA ILE A 58 -14.21 -6.81 -5.03
C ILE A 58 -13.16 -7.89 -5.36
N SER A 59 -13.07 -8.97 -4.57
CA SER A 59 -12.13 -10.08 -4.79
C SER A 59 -12.08 -10.60 -6.24
N LYS A 60 -13.25 -10.76 -6.87
CA LYS A 60 -13.41 -11.22 -8.26
C LYS A 60 -13.23 -10.11 -9.32
N LYS A 61 -13.22 -8.84 -8.93
CA LYS A 61 -13.02 -7.71 -9.87
C LYS A 61 -11.63 -7.79 -10.48
N THR A 62 -11.52 -7.52 -11.78
CA THR A 62 -10.22 -7.42 -12.46
C THR A 62 -9.43 -6.24 -11.89
N ALA A 63 -8.21 -6.50 -11.43
CA ALA A 63 -7.25 -5.52 -10.93
C ALA A 63 -6.26 -5.09 -12.01
N ILE A 64 -5.73 -6.05 -12.78
CA ILE A 64 -4.76 -5.80 -13.85
C ILE A 64 -5.24 -6.46 -15.14
N ILE A 65 -5.11 -5.73 -16.24
CA ILE A 65 -5.27 -6.25 -17.61
C ILE A 65 -3.90 -6.11 -18.27
N THR A 66 -3.34 -7.20 -18.76
CA THR A 66 -2.08 -7.17 -19.52
C THR A 66 -2.35 -7.57 -20.96
N ILE A 67 -1.64 -6.94 -21.89
CA ILE A 67 -1.72 -7.24 -23.32
C ILE A 67 -0.30 -7.51 -23.79
N ASP A 68 -0.05 -8.66 -24.39
CA ASP A 68 1.27 -8.99 -24.95
C ASP A 68 1.41 -8.53 -26.41
N LYS A 69 2.60 -8.73 -26.97
CA LYS A 69 2.91 -8.40 -28.37
C LYS A 69 2.03 -9.11 -29.41
N ASN A 70 1.44 -10.25 -29.04
CA ASN A 70 0.54 -11.04 -29.89
C ASN A 70 -0.93 -10.66 -29.64
N LYS A 71 -1.19 -9.52 -28.98
CA LYS A 71 -2.52 -9.05 -28.57
C LYS A 71 -3.26 -10.01 -27.62
N LYS A 72 -2.55 -10.92 -26.94
CA LYS A 72 -3.15 -11.81 -25.94
C LYS A 72 -3.48 -11.01 -24.69
N ILE A 73 -4.75 -11.04 -24.29
CA ILE A 73 -5.24 -10.36 -23.10
C ILE A 73 -5.25 -11.34 -21.93
N LEU A 74 -4.59 -10.97 -20.83
CA LEU A 74 -4.73 -11.66 -19.54
C LEU A 74 -5.36 -10.71 -18.53
N ARG A 75 -6.23 -11.25 -17.69
CA ARG A 75 -6.93 -10.52 -16.64
C ARG A 75 -6.61 -11.15 -15.30
N TYR A 76 -6.16 -10.33 -14.36
CA TYR A 76 -5.88 -10.75 -13.00
C TYR A 76 -6.89 -10.09 -12.08
N SER A 77 -7.70 -10.90 -11.40
CA SER A 77 -8.55 -10.40 -10.31
C SER A 77 -7.71 -9.94 -9.12
N TYR A 78 -8.30 -9.13 -8.23
CA TYR A 78 -7.66 -8.77 -6.96
C TYR A 78 -7.23 -10.01 -6.17
N GLN A 79 -8.05 -11.07 -6.17
CA GLN A 79 -7.72 -12.34 -5.52
C GLN A 79 -6.52 -13.03 -6.19
N ASN A 80 -6.50 -13.13 -7.51
CA ASN A 80 -5.37 -13.74 -8.24
C ASN A 80 -4.07 -12.97 -7.99
N LEU A 81 -4.13 -11.64 -8.02
CA LEU A 81 -2.99 -10.78 -7.79
C LEU A 81 -2.47 -10.90 -6.35
N LYS A 82 -3.37 -10.86 -5.36
CA LYS A 82 -3.06 -11.09 -3.94
C LYS A 82 -2.29 -12.39 -3.75
N ASN A 83 -2.79 -13.50 -4.29
CA ASN A 83 -2.18 -14.81 -4.11
C ASN A 83 -0.78 -14.87 -4.74
N LYS A 84 -0.61 -14.30 -5.94
CA LYS A 84 0.70 -14.22 -6.61
C LYS A 84 1.71 -13.40 -5.82
N VAL A 85 1.33 -12.23 -5.33
CA VAL A 85 2.19 -11.35 -4.52
C VAL A 85 2.56 -12.02 -3.19
N PHE A 86 1.60 -12.66 -2.52
CA PHE A 86 1.86 -13.38 -1.28
C PHE A 86 2.85 -14.53 -1.47
N ASN A 87 2.64 -15.37 -2.48
CA ASN A 87 3.54 -16.48 -2.78
C ASN A 87 4.96 -15.99 -3.11
N PHE A 88 5.08 -14.90 -3.88
CA PHE A 88 6.36 -14.29 -4.19
C PHE A 88 7.06 -13.73 -2.95
N SER A 89 6.33 -13.05 -2.06
CA SER A 89 6.87 -12.55 -0.78
C SER A 89 7.39 -13.68 0.12
N ASN A 90 6.65 -14.79 0.19
CA ASN A 90 7.07 -15.97 0.94
C ASN A 90 8.35 -16.58 0.35
N TYR A 91 8.42 -16.69 -0.99
CA TYR A 91 9.62 -17.14 -1.67
C TYR A 91 10.84 -16.27 -1.34
N LEU A 92 10.72 -14.94 -1.45
CA LEU A 92 11.80 -14.00 -1.11
C LEU A 92 12.24 -14.12 0.36
N SER A 93 11.28 -14.27 1.27
CA SER A 93 11.55 -14.42 2.70
C SER A 93 12.37 -15.69 2.99
N ASN A 94 12.03 -16.79 2.33
CA ASN A 94 12.76 -18.06 2.48
C ASN A 94 14.13 -18.03 1.78
N PHE A 95 14.22 -17.39 0.61
CA PHE A 95 15.48 -17.20 -0.11
C PHE A 95 16.49 -16.42 0.72
N ASN A 96 16.07 -15.33 1.37
CA ASN A 96 16.93 -14.51 2.21
C ASN A 96 17.42 -15.22 3.48
N LYS A 97 16.63 -16.16 4.03
CA LYS A 97 17.08 -17.00 5.16
C LYS A 97 18.19 -17.95 4.74
N LYS A 98 18.08 -18.56 3.55
CA LYS A 98 19.10 -19.47 3.01
C LYS A 98 20.43 -18.79 2.72
N LYS A 99 20.44 -17.52 2.31
CA LYS A 99 21.68 -16.76 2.02
C LYS A 99 22.46 -16.36 3.28
N LYS A 100 21.81 -16.34 4.45
CA LYS A 100 22.43 -15.98 5.74
C LYS A 100 23.07 -17.16 6.48
N ASN A 101 22.83 -18.38 6.01
CA ASN A 101 23.44 -19.61 6.50
C ASN A 101 24.51 -20.07 5.51
#